data_AF-A0A1G6PK28-F1
#
_entry.id   AF-A0A1G6PK28-F1
#
_cell.length_a   1.000
_cell.length_b   1.000
_cell.length_c   1.000
_cell.angle_alpha   90.00
_cell.angle_beta   90.00
_cell.angle_gamma   90.00
#
_symmetry.space_group_name_H-M   'P 1'
#
loop_
_entity.id
_entity.type
_entity.pdbx_description
1 polymer ?
#
loop_
_entity_poly.entity_id
_entity_poly.type
_entity_poly.pdbx_seq_one_letter_code
_entity_poly.pdbx_strand_id
1 'polypeptide(L)'
;MTRRKLFLVLAAITAFGALALSAARARDVPEVATGFVANVICSETFVSGLDPRRNLTETTDAMPGAGLITWAMDTEVDLDRKDVTVTLFGLGRSHAVYREGMGCTLEHGETLAGTALPPAERQAALLPEIAGPELVPPQTPQLAAALDRAFAEPAEPPFRRTRAVVVMKDGRIVAERYANGIGIDTPLLGFSMSKSAITALIGILVREGRLTRDQPVPIAAWRNPDDPRHAITVDELLRHTAGLALGSSLQASLASVLEPVNRMKFMESDMAAFAESAPLESAPGQVWNYHDGNYLILSHLIRNAAGGHAADVMRFAREKLFGPLGMRNVVMQFDAAGTPEGSGAMMASARDWARLGQLYLNDGVAGGKRILPEGWVKYSASPTPNA
;
A
#
# COMPACT_ATOMS: atom_id res chain seq x y z
N MET A 1 49.32 22.88 1.25
CA MET A 1 48.89 21.58 1.81
C MET A 1 49.31 20.48 0.84
N THR A 2 50.02 19.43 1.25
CA THR A 2 50.47 18.38 0.32
C THR A 2 49.26 17.56 -0.16
N ARG A 3 49.28 17.07 -1.42
CA ARG A 3 48.18 16.26 -2.01
C ARG A 3 47.73 15.10 -1.10
N ARG A 4 48.68 14.50 -0.36
CA ARG A 4 48.43 13.43 0.62
C ARG A 4 47.64 13.90 1.85
N LYS A 5 47.90 15.11 2.37
CA LYS A 5 47.13 15.70 3.49
C LYS A 5 45.73 16.07 3.05
N LEU A 6 45.56 16.57 1.82
CA LEU A 6 44.24 16.88 1.26
C LEU A 6 43.40 15.60 1.08
N PHE A 7 43.99 14.51 0.58
CA PHE A 7 43.31 13.22 0.43
C PHE A 7 42.88 12.62 1.78
N LEU A 8 43.74 12.67 2.80
CA LEU A 8 43.40 12.17 4.14
C LEU A 8 42.28 12.98 4.80
N VAL A 9 42.27 14.30 4.63
CA VAL A 9 41.19 15.16 5.13
C VAL A 9 39.88 14.88 4.39
N LEU A 10 39.91 14.72 3.07
CA LEU A 10 38.73 14.38 2.29
C LEU A 10 38.16 13.01 2.69
N ALA A 11 39.02 11.99 2.82
CA ALA A 11 38.63 10.65 3.24
C ALA A 11 38.05 10.64 4.67
N ALA A 12 38.64 11.42 5.59
CA ALA A 12 38.10 11.58 6.93
C ALA A 12 36.74 12.28 6.92
N ILE A 13 36.56 13.37 6.15
CA ILE A 13 35.28 14.07 6.02
C ILE A 13 34.21 13.13 5.43
N THR A 14 34.53 12.37 4.38
CA THR A 14 33.61 11.39 3.80
C THR A 14 33.27 10.29 4.79
N ALA A 15 34.24 9.77 5.54
CA ALA A 15 34.01 8.74 6.56
C ALA A 15 33.15 9.26 7.72
N PHE A 16 33.44 10.47 8.23
CA PHE A 16 32.64 11.12 9.27
C PHE A 16 31.24 11.46 8.78
N GLY A 17 31.09 11.91 7.52
CA GLY A 17 29.79 12.15 6.89
C GLY A 17 28.97 10.88 6.74
N ALA A 18 29.59 9.77 6.31
CA ALA A 18 28.95 8.46 6.23
C ALA A 18 28.54 7.92 7.61
N LEU A 19 29.40 8.06 8.62
CA LEU A 19 29.10 7.70 10.01
C LEU A 19 27.96 8.52 10.60
N ALA A 20 27.95 9.84 10.36
CA ALA A 20 26.89 10.73 10.82
C ALA A 20 25.54 10.41 10.14
N LEU A 21 25.56 10.14 8.83
CA LEU A 21 24.36 9.75 8.09
C LEU A 21 23.81 8.40 8.55
N SER A 22 24.68 7.41 8.77
CA SER A 22 24.30 6.11 9.31
C SER A 22 23.74 6.23 10.74
N ALA A 23 24.36 7.06 11.59
CA ALA A 23 23.88 7.30 12.95
C ALA A 23 22.55 8.07 12.96
N ALA A 24 22.32 9.00 12.02
CA ALA A 24 21.05 9.69 11.87
C ALA A 24 19.94 8.73 11.43
N ARG A 25 20.17 7.90 10.41
CA ARG A 25 19.20 6.88 9.97
C ARG A 25 18.94 5.80 11.02
N ALA A 26 19.96 5.45 11.82
CA ALA A 26 19.78 4.54 12.94
C ALA A 26 18.82 5.07 14.02
N ARG A 27 18.61 6.39 14.13
CA ARG A 27 17.63 6.98 15.05
C ARG A 27 16.19 6.83 14.59
N ASP A 28 15.97 6.63 13.30
CA ASP A 28 14.62 6.44 12.75
C ASP A 28 14.10 5.02 12.96
N VAL A 29 15.00 4.05 13.19
CA VAL A 29 14.68 2.62 13.31
C VAL A 29 13.60 2.32 14.36
N PRO A 30 13.69 2.84 15.61
CA PRO A 30 12.65 2.62 16.60
C PRO A 30 11.29 3.12 16.12
N GLU A 31 11.23 4.32 15.54
CA GLU A 31 9.98 4.95 15.11
C GLU A 31 9.36 4.25 13.90
N VAL A 32 10.18 3.84 12.93
CA VAL A 32 9.72 3.03 11.79
C VAL A 32 9.15 1.70 12.25
N ALA A 33 9.82 1.03 13.20
CA ALA A 33 9.35 -0.24 13.74
C ALA A 33 8.03 -0.09 14.50
N THR A 34 7.93 0.90 15.39
CA THR A 34 6.68 1.18 16.13
C THR A 34 5.56 1.60 15.19
N GLY A 35 5.84 2.39 14.15
CA GLY A 35 4.86 2.86 13.17
C GLY A 35 4.28 1.72 12.34
N PHE A 36 5.13 0.80 11.86
CA PHE A 36 4.68 -0.40 11.15
C PHE A 36 3.73 -1.24 12.02
N VAL A 37 4.16 -1.57 13.24
CA VAL A 37 3.37 -2.41 14.15
C VAL A 37 2.06 -1.73 14.55
N ALA A 38 2.09 -0.44 14.91
CA ALA A 38 0.89 0.32 15.28
C ALA A 38 -0.13 0.35 14.14
N ASN A 39 0.33 0.60 12.90
CA ASN A 39 -0.55 0.68 11.75
C ASN A 39 -1.18 -0.68 11.40
N VAL A 40 -0.39 -1.76 11.37
CA VAL A 40 -0.92 -3.10 11.05
C VAL A 40 -1.91 -3.57 12.10
N ILE A 41 -1.59 -3.44 13.39
CA ILE A 41 -2.48 -3.86 14.48
C ILE A 41 -3.77 -3.04 14.46
N CYS A 42 -3.68 -1.72 14.30
CA CYS A 42 -4.88 -0.88 14.19
C CYS A 42 -5.76 -1.35 13.02
N SER A 43 -5.16 -1.54 11.85
CA SER A 43 -5.86 -1.91 10.63
C SER A 43 -6.58 -3.26 10.78
N GLU A 44 -5.86 -4.29 11.22
CA GLU A 44 -6.41 -5.63 11.32
C GLU A 44 -7.41 -5.75 12.48
N THR A 45 -7.22 -5.03 13.57
CA THR A 45 -8.17 -5.04 14.69
C THR A 45 -9.45 -4.30 14.36
N PHE A 46 -9.36 -3.05 13.89
CA PHE A 46 -10.54 -2.19 13.78
C PHE A 46 -11.22 -2.24 12.40
N VAL A 47 -10.49 -2.60 11.34
CA VAL A 47 -11.08 -2.80 9.99
C VAL A 47 -11.48 -4.25 9.78
N SER A 48 -10.59 -5.20 10.10
CA SER A 48 -10.86 -6.63 9.88
C SER A 48 -11.60 -7.31 11.04
N GLY A 49 -11.64 -6.69 12.22
CA GLY A 49 -12.27 -7.28 13.41
C GLY A 49 -11.44 -8.42 14.02
N LEU A 50 -10.13 -8.48 13.75
CA LEU A 50 -9.27 -9.57 14.22
C LEU A 50 -8.75 -9.32 15.64
N ASP A 51 -8.54 -10.40 16.39
CA ASP A 51 -8.01 -10.34 17.76
C ASP A 51 -6.62 -9.65 17.80
N PRO A 52 -6.46 -8.56 18.58
CA PRO A 52 -5.22 -7.80 18.60
C PRO A 52 -3.98 -8.60 19.04
N ARG A 53 -4.13 -9.56 19.96
CA ARG A 53 -2.99 -10.35 20.46
C ARG A 53 -2.50 -11.32 19.39
N ARG A 54 -3.43 -11.98 18.70
CA ARG A 54 -3.12 -12.79 17.52
C ARG A 54 -2.43 -11.92 16.45
N ASN A 55 -2.99 -10.77 16.11
CA ASN A 55 -2.41 -9.89 15.08
C ASN A 55 -0.99 -9.43 15.43
N LEU A 56 -0.74 -9.03 16.68
CA LEU A 56 0.59 -8.65 17.15
C LEU A 56 1.59 -9.80 16.95
N THR A 57 1.24 -11.01 17.41
CA THR A 57 2.08 -12.20 17.27
C THR A 57 2.36 -12.50 15.79
N GLU A 58 1.31 -12.44 14.96
CA GLU A 58 1.45 -12.74 13.55
C GLU A 58 2.33 -11.73 12.81
N THR A 59 2.18 -10.45 13.17
CA THR A 59 2.95 -9.33 12.62
C THR A 59 4.42 -9.44 13.02
N THR A 60 4.72 -9.65 14.31
CA THR A 60 6.10 -9.70 14.80
C THR A 60 6.86 -10.92 14.28
N ASP A 61 6.21 -12.06 14.14
CA ASP A 61 6.85 -13.27 13.60
C ASP A 61 7.21 -13.12 12.11
N ALA A 62 6.46 -12.30 11.37
CA ALA A 62 6.73 -12.02 9.96
C ALA A 62 7.84 -10.97 9.77
N MET A 63 8.18 -10.21 10.82
CA MET A 63 9.20 -9.16 10.76
C MET A 63 10.61 -9.74 10.99
N PRO A 64 11.53 -9.63 10.00
CA PRO A 64 12.89 -10.10 10.18
C PRO A 64 13.58 -9.45 11.38
N GLY A 65 14.07 -10.28 12.31
CA GLY A 65 14.79 -9.84 13.50
C GLY A 65 13.94 -9.19 14.59
N ALA A 66 12.60 -9.19 14.48
CA ALA A 66 11.74 -8.65 15.54
C ALA A 66 11.89 -9.39 16.87
N GLY A 67 12.24 -10.67 16.88
CA GLY A 67 12.55 -11.42 18.11
C GLY A 67 13.67 -10.81 18.97
N LEU A 68 14.53 -9.95 18.39
CA LEU A 68 15.57 -9.23 19.12
C LEU A 68 15.02 -8.02 19.91
N ILE A 69 13.83 -7.52 19.56
CA ILE A 69 13.26 -6.26 20.05
C ILE A 69 11.82 -6.41 20.56
N THR A 70 11.19 -7.57 20.46
CA THR A 70 9.79 -7.77 20.92
C THR A 70 9.66 -7.65 22.43
N TRP A 71 10.65 -8.15 23.19
CA TRP A 71 10.72 -8.00 24.65
C TRP A 71 10.79 -6.52 25.11
N ALA A 72 11.18 -5.65 24.18
CA ALA A 72 11.41 -4.23 24.33
C ALA A 72 10.21 -3.37 23.88
N MET A 73 9.20 -4.00 23.29
CA MET A 73 8.07 -3.35 22.63
C MET A 73 6.83 -3.43 23.50
N ASP A 74 6.22 -2.28 23.77
CA ASP A 74 4.94 -2.20 24.46
C ASP A 74 3.87 -1.78 23.45
N THR A 75 2.74 -2.50 23.44
CA THR A 75 1.63 -2.30 22.50
C THR A 75 0.33 -2.14 23.28
N GLU A 76 -0.22 -0.94 23.24
CA GLU A 76 -1.48 -0.59 23.87
C GLU A 76 -2.56 -0.47 22.81
N VAL A 77 -3.65 -1.23 22.96
CA VAL A 77 -4.81 -1.20 22.06
C VAL A 77 -6.02 -0.74 22.87
N ASP A 78 -6.51 0.46 22.55
CA ASP A 78 -7.68 1.05 23.19
C ASP A 78 -8.92 0.77 22.34
N LEU A 79 -9.79 -0.13 22.81
CA LEU A 79 -10.99 -0.55 22.07
C LEU A 79 -12.10 0.51 22.08
N ASP A 80 -12.10 1.40 23.06
CA ASP A 80 -13.13 2.44 23.21
C ASP A 80 -12.78 3.65 22.34
N ARG A 81 -11.53 4.12 22.40
CA ARG A 81 -11.01 5.18 21.54
C ARG A 81 -10.70 4.70 20.12
N LYS A 82 -10.58 3.39 19.93
CA LYS A 82 -10.22 2.72 18.67
C LYS A 82 -8.87 3.20 18.13
N ASP A 83 -7.85 3.11 18.95
CA ASP A 83 -6.49 3.44 18.55
C ASP A 83 -5.45 2.49 19.14
N VAL A 84 -4.26 2.53 18.54
CA VAL A 84 -3.13 1.70 18.92
C VAL A 84 -1.92 2.59 19.14
N THR A 85 -1.29 2.42 20.29
CA THR A 85 -0.01 3.03 20.61
C THR A 85 1.05 1.95 20.73
N VAL A 86 2.18 2.12 20.06
CA VAL A 86 3.34 1.22 20.21
C VAL A 86 4.54 2.03 20.64
N THR A 87 5.26 1.56 21.65
CA THR A 87 6.53 2.15 22.09
C THR A 87 7.65 1.13 22.09
N LEU A 88 8.89 1.59 21.85
CA LEU A 88 10.09 0.76 21.90
C LEU A 88 11.12 1.40 22.84
N PHE A 89 11.23 0.91 24.08
CA PHE A 89 12.14 1.43 25.13
C PHE A 89 12.12 2.97 25.34
N GLY A 90 11.00 3.63 25.02
CA GLY A 90 10.91 5.10 25.06
C GLY A 90 11.75 5.82 23.99
N LEU A 91 12.35 5.08 23.04
CA LEU A 91 13.16 5.61 21.94
C LEU A 91 12.34 5.84 20.67
N GLY A 92 11.24 5.12 20.50
CA GLY A 92 10.24 5.32 19.45
C GLY A 92 8.84 5.20 20.02
N ARG A 93 7.92 6.01 19.51
CA ARG A 93 6.50 6.00 19.90
C ARG A 93 5.65 6.40 18.70
N SER A 94 4.87 5.46 18.20
CA SER A 94 3.91 5.71 17.13
C SER A 94 2.48 5.45 17.59
N HIS A 95 1.55 6.21 17.02
CA HIS A 95 0.13 6.18 17.36
C HIS A 95 -0.70 6.08 16.08
N ALA A 96 -1.58 5.09 16.00
CA ALA A 96 -2.47 4.85 14.87
C ALA A 96 -3.93 4.95 15.32
N VAL A 97 -4.72 5.74 14.62
CA VAL A 97 -6.13 6.03 15.00
C VAL A 97 -7.07 5.51 13.93
N TYR A 98 -8.03 4.67 14.32
CA TYR A 98 -9.08 4.19 13.44
C TYR A 98 -10.20 5.22 13.30
N ARG A 99 -10.68 5.40 12.07
CA ARG A 99 -11.82 6.24 11.72
C ARG A 99 -12.76 5.45 10.83
N GLU A 100 -14.04 5.49 11.16
CA GLU A 100 -15.06 4.72 10.45
C GLU A 100 -15.07 5.05 8.95
N GLY A 101 -14.93 3.99 8.13
CA GLY A 101 -14.88 4.08 6.67
C GLY A 101 -13.57 4.61 6.06
N MET A 102 -12.68 5.19 6.86
CA MET A 102 -11.34 5.65 6.45
C MET A 102 -10.22 4.70 6.91
N GLY A 103 -10.53 3.76 7.82
CA GLY A 103 -9.54 2.84 8.38
C GLY A 103 -8.58 3.54 9.33
N CYS A 104 -7.33 3.07 9.39
CA CYS A 104 -6.32 3.58 10.32
C CYS A 104 -5.34 4.54 9.64
N THR A 105 -5.01 5.62 10.35
CA THR A 105 -3.97 6.59 9.96
C THR A 105 -2.94 6.67 11.09
N LEU A 106 -1.65 6.70 10.73
CA LEU A 106 -0.58 7.05 11.66
C LEU A 106 -0.57 8.56 11.90
N GLU A 107 -0.54 8.97 13.16
CA GLU A 107 -0.55 10.38 13.54
C GLU A 107 0.84 10.81 14.05
N HIS A 108 1.46 11.75 13.33
CA HIS A 108 2.78 12.30 13.66
C HIS A 108 2.65 13.76 14.14
N GLY A 109 1.71 14.00 15.06
CA GLY A 109 1.36 15.35 15.55
C GLY A 109 0.33 16.08 14.69
N GLU A 110 0.06 15.58 13.48
CA GLU A 110 -1.04 15.99 12.62
C GLU A 110 -2.11 14.89 12.58
N THR A 111 -3.37 15.29 12.42
CA THR A 111 -4.52 14.38 12.36
C THR A 111 -5.16 14.48 10.98
N LEU A 112 -5.69 13.36 10.49
CA LEU A 112 -6.44 13.35 9.23
C LEU A 112 -7.65 14.27 9.31
N ALA A 113 -7.66 15.31 8.48
CA ALA A 113 -8.77 16.25 8.35
C ALA A 113 -9.86 15.75 7.39
N GLY A 114 -11.09 16.28 7.52
CA GLY A 114 -12.16 16.05 6.53
C GLY A 114 -12.64 14.59 6.46
N THR A 115 -12.78 13.94 7.61
CA THR A 115 -13.04 12.49 7.72
C THR A 115 -14.51 12.09 7.54
N ALA A 116 -15.42 13.07 7.45
CA ALA A 116 -16.83 12.83 7.21
C ALA A 116 -17.04 12.24 5.80
N LEU A 117 -17.28 10.93 5.74
CA LEU A 117 -17.61 10.27 4.49
C LEU A 117 -19.08 10.48 4.14
N PRO A 118 -19.41 10.88 2.91
CA PRO A 118 -20.79 10.80 2.46
C PRO A 118 -21.25 9.33 2.51
N PRO A 119 -22.54 9.08 2.81
CA PRO A 119 -23.09 7.74 2.72
C PRO A 119 -22.76 7.11 1.37
N ALA A 120 -22.32 5.85 1.38
CA ALA A 120 -22.10 5.15 0.12
C ALA A 120 -23.44 5.01 -0.60
N GLU A 121 -23.59 5.70 -1.73
CA GLU A 121 -24.76 5.50 -2.59
C GLU A 121 -24.79 4.04 -3.06
N ARG A 122 -25.94 3.38 -2.90
CA ARG A 122 -26.12 2.01 -3.38
C ARG A 122 -26.23 2.02 -4.90
N GLN A 123 -25.09 2.01 -5.57
CA GLN A 123 -25.01 1.76 -7.00
C GLN A 123 -25.15 0.26 -7.29
N ALA A 124 -25.95 -0.14 -8.28
CA ALA A 124 -25.99 -1.54 -8.72
C ALA A 124 -24.63 -1.97 -9.30
N ALA A 125 -24.20 -3.19 -8.97
CA ALA A 125 -23.00 -3.77 -9.57
C ALA A 125 -23.25 -4.05 -11.06
N LEU A 126 -22.24 -3.77 -11.90
CA LEU A 126 -22.27 -4.08 -13.33
C LEU A 126 -21.67 -5.45 -13.62
N LEU A 127 -20.73 -5.92 -12.79
CA LEU A 127 -20.27 -7.31 -12.89
C LEU A 127 -21.41 -8.27 -12.52
N PRO A 128 -21.53 -9.41 -13.23
CA PRO A 128 -22.38 -10.49 -12.80
C PRO A 128 -22.04 -10.95 -11.39
N GLU A 129 -23.02 -11.51 -10.69
CA GLU A 129 -22.80 -12.08 -9.37
C GLU A 129 -21.81 -13.25 -9.45
N ILE A 130 -20.70 -13.15 -8.70
CA ILE A 130 -19.64 -14.15 -8.69
C ILE A 130 -19.98 -15.34 -7.78
N ALA A 131 -20.81 -15.11 -6.75
CA ALA A 131 -21.31 -16.08 -5.77
C ALA A 131 -22.41 -15.42 -4.91
N GLY A 132 -23.28 -16.25 -4.32
CA GLY A 132 -24.28 -15.79 -3.34
C GLY A 132 -23.69 -15.46 -1.95
N PRO A 133 -24.52 -15.20 -0.93
CA PRO A 133 -24.08 -14.76 0.40
C PRO A 133 -23.44 -15.88 1.24
N GLU A 134 -23.50 -17.13 0.77
CA GLU A 134 -22.93 -18.27 1.49
C GLU A 134 -21.56 -18.65 0.95
N LEU A 135 -20.81 -19.40 1.75
CA LEU A 135 -19.52 -19.97 1.36
C LEU A 135 -19.68 -20.97 0.21
N VAL A 136 -18.86 -20.86 -0.83
CA VAL A 136 -18.85 -21.78 -1.97
C VAL A 136 -17.87 -22.92 -1.71
N PRO A 137 -18.34 -24.17 -1.50
CA PRO A 137 -17.44 -25.30 -1.30
C PRO A 137 -16.63 -25.61 -2.58
N PRO A 138 -15.45 -26.24 -2.47
CA PRO A 138 -14.68 -26.64 -3.64
C PRO A 138 -15.47 -27.61 -4.51
N GLN A 139 -15.66 -27.25 -5.79
CA GLN A 139 -16.47 -28.04 -6.72
C GLN A 139 -15.82 -29.37 -7.15
N THR A 140 -14.54 -29.58 -6.87
CA THR A 140 -13.82 -30.83 -7.21
C THR A 140 -12.93 -31.31 -6.06
N PRO A 141 -12.65 -32.62 -5.97
CA PRO A 141 -11.68 -33.15 -5.00
C PRO A 141 -10.27 -32.55 -5.16
N GLN A 142 -9.87 -32.18 -6.37
CA GLN A 142 -8.58 -31.55 -6.64
C GLN A 142 -8.51 -30.13 -6.06
N LEU A 143 -9.59 -29.36 -6.17
CA LEU A 143 -9.71 -28.05 -5.54
C LEU A 143 -9.73 -28.19 -4.01
N ALA A 144 -10.45 -29.18 -3.48
CA ALA A 144 -10.45 -29.46 -2.05
C ALA A 144 -9.02 -29.76 -1.53
N ALA A 145 -8.30 -30.68 -2.19
CA ALA A 145 -6.93 -31.02 -1.85
C ALA A 145 -5.95 -29.83 -2.02
N ALA A 146 -6.17 -28.96 -3.00
CA ALA A 146 -5.38 -27.73 -3.17
C ALA A 146 -5.60 -26.76 -2.00
N LEU A 147 -6.85 -26.58 -1.57
CA LEU A 147 -7.17 -25.78 -0.39
C LEU A 147 -6.59 -26.41 0.90
N ASP A 148 -6.62 -27.73 1.04
CA ASP A 148 -5.99 -28.41 2.18
C ASP A 148 -4.50 -28.12 2.24
N ARG A 149 -3.79 -28.19 1.10
CA ARG A 149 -2.37 -27.82 1.03
C ARG A 149 -2.12 -26.35 1.32
N ALA A 150 -2.99 -25.45 0.84
CA ALA A 150 -2.84 -24.02 1.06
C ALA A 150 -3.02 -23.61 2.54
N PHE A 151 -3.84 -24.36 3.29
CA PHE A 151 -4.13 -24.08 4.70
C PHE A 151 -3.37 -24.98 5.69
N ALA A 152 -2.65 -25.99 5.22
CA ALA A 152 -1.78 -26.78 6.08
C ALA A 152 -0.65 -25.89 6.62
N GLU A 153 -0.47 -25.85 7.93
CA GLU A 153 0.67 -25.15 8.55
C GLU A 153 1.87 -26.10 8.70
N PRO A 154 3.12 -25.63 8.50
CA PRO A 154 4.29 -26.39 8.91
C PRO A 154 4.34 -26.53 10.44
N ALA A 155 5.02 -27.57 10.92
CA ALA A 155 5.15 -27.82 12.36
C ALA A 155 6.01 -26.76 13.07
N GLU A 156 6.95 -26.15 12.34
CA GLU A 156 7.86 -25.12 12.83
C GLU A 156 7.81 -23.89 11.91
N PRO A 157 8.18 -22.70 12.40
CA PRO A 157 8.27 -21.49 11.57
C PRO A 157 9.19 -21.64 10.35
N PRO A 158 8.98 -20.85 9.27
CA PRO A 158 7.94 -19.84 9.12
C PRO A 158 6.56 -20.46 8.84
N PHE A 159 5.56 -20.01 9.60
CA PHE A 159 4.15 -20.39 9.38
C PHE A 159 3.61 -19.71 8.12
N ARG A 160 2.70 -20.37 7.40
CA ARG A 160 2.08 -19.84 6.17
C ARG A 160 1.04 -18.78 6.49
N ARG A 161 0.20 -19.05 7.50
CA ARG A 161 -0.91 -18.18 7.96
C ARG A 161 -1.83 -17.76 6.84
N THR A 162 -2.18 -18.69 5.96
CA THR A 162 -3.12 -18.45 4.87
C THR A 162 -4.47 -18.00 5.43
N ARG A 163 -4.85 -16.75 5.16
CA ARG A 163 -6.07 -16.12 5.71
C ARG A 163 -7.31 -16.38 4.89
N ALA A 164 -7.21 -16.29 3.57
CA ALA A 164 -8.32 -16.53 2.65
C ALA A 164 -7.78 -16.99 1.29
N VAL A 165 -8.51 -17.90 0.65
CA VAL A 165 -8.29 -18.30 -0.74
C VAL A 165 -9.63 -18.31 -1.44
N VAL A 166 -9.71 -17.63 -2.58
CA VAL A 166 -10.86 -17.63 -3.49
C VAL A 166 -10.37 -18.01 -4.88
N VAL A 167 -10.99 -19.00 -5.50
CA VAL A 167 -10.70 -19.45 -6.86
C VAL A 167 -11.90 -19.16 -7.74
N MET A 168 -11.69 -18.36 -8.79
CA MET A 168 -12.70 -18.05 -9.79
C MET A 168 -12.44 -18.78 -11.11
N LYS A 169 -13.52 -19.17 -11.78
CA LYS A 169 -13.52 -19.69 -13.15
C LYS A 169 -14.79 -19.21 -13.85
N ASP A 170 -14.64 -18.74 -15.10
CA ASP A 170 -15.76 -18.29 -15.95
C ASP A 170 -16.69 -17.28 -15.25
N GLY A 171 -16.09 -16.34 -14.50
CA GLY A 171 -16.83 -15.30 -13.78
C GLY A 171 -17.49 -15.74 -12.47
N ARG A 172 -17.28 -16.98 -12.02
CA ARG A 172 -17.90 -17.53 -10.80
C ARG A 172 -16.88 -18.11 -9.84
N ILE A 173 -17.16 -18.06 -8.54
CA ILE A 173 -16.36 -18.77 -7.53
C ILE A 173 -16.61 -20.27 -7.68
N VAL A 174 -15.53 -21.06 -7.72
CA VAL A 174 -15.56 -22.53 -7.79
C VAL A 174 -14.94 -23.22 -6.59
N ALA A 175 -14.25 -22.47 -5.74
CA ALA A 175 -13.75 -22.91 -4.45
C ALA A 175 -13.34 -21.70 -3.61
N GLU A 176 -13.62 -21.73 -2.31
CA GLU A 176 -13.04 -20.79 -1.37
C GLU A 176 -12.88 -21.41 0.03
N ARG A 177 -11.97 -20.85 0.82
CA ARG A 177 -11.74 -21.20 2.22
C ARG A 177 -11.16 -20.01 2.96
N TYR A 178 -11.50 -19.90 4.24
CA TYR A 178 -11.10 -18.81 5.12
C TYR A 178 -10.57 -19.39 6.43
N ALA A 179 -9.59 -18.71 7.04
CA ALA A 179 -9.06 -19.09 8.34
C ALA A 179 -10.06 -18.78 9.45
N ASN A 180 -9.82 -19.32 10.65
CA ASN A 180 -10.66 -19.05 11.81
C ASN A 180 -10.74 -17.54 12.11
N GLY A 181 -11.95 -17.04 12.38
CA GLY A 181 -12.22 -15.61 12.61
C GLY A 181 -12.27 -14.75 11.34
N ILE A 182 -12.16 -15.35 10.15
CA ILE A 182 -12.24 -14.66 8.85
C ILE A 182 -13.43 -15.19 8.07
N GLY A 183 -14.26 -14.27 7.58
CA GLY A 183 -15.43 -14.58 6.75
C GLY A 183 -15.30 -14.05 5.32
N ILE A 184 -16.34 -14.33 4.52
CA ILE A 184 -16.42 -13.94 3.11
C ILE A 184 -16.35 -12.42 2.88
N ASP A 185 -16.77 -11.64 3.88
CA ASP A 185 -16.84 -10.18 3.84
C ASP A 185 -15.74 -9.50 4.65
N THR A 186 -14.88 -10.24 5.34
CA THR A 186 -13.80 -9.67 6.16
C THR A 186 -12.77 -8.97 5.28
N PRO A 187 -12.57 -7.64 5.39
CA PRO A 187 -11.52 -6.95 4.65
C PRO A 187 -10.15 -7.37 5.17
N LEU A 188 -9.24 -7.77 4.29
CA LEU A 188 -7.86 -8.13 4.64
C LEU A 188 -6.88 -7.13 4.02
N LEU A 189 -5.77 -6.88 4.72
CA LEU A 189 -4.74 -5.95 4.27
C LEU A 189 -4.14 -6.40 2.94
N GLY A 190 -4.24 -5.55 1.92
CA GLY A 190 -3.78 -5.87 0.57
C GLY A 190 -2.27 -5.76 0.36
N PHE A 191 -1.57 -5.00 1.21
CA PHE A 191 -0.19 -4.60 0.98
C PHE A 191 -0.02 -4.13 -0.47
N SER A 192 0.99 -4.62 -1.19
CA SER A 192 1.28 -4.20 -2.56
C SER A 192 0.20 -4.53 -3.59
N MET A 193 -0.84 -5.34 -3.25
CA MET A 193 -2.01 -5.49 -4.13
C MET A 193 -2.78 -4.16 -4.28
N SER A 194 -2.69 -3.26 -3.30
CA SER A 194 -3.27 -1.90 -3.34
C SER A 194 -2.84 -1.12 -4.59
N LYS A 195 -1.60 -1.32 -5.05
CA LYS A 195 -1.06 -0.70 -6.26
C LYS A 195 -1.89 -1.03 -7.51
N SER A 196 -2.41 -2.24 -7.63
CA SER A 196 -3.28 -2.63 -8.75
C SER A 196 -4.60 -1.86 -8.77
N ALA A 197 -5.12 -1.48 -7.61
CA ALA A 197 -6.30 -0.61 -7.49
C ALA A 197 -5.96 0.85 -7.82
N ILE A 198 -4.81 1.35 -7.36
CA ILE A 198 -4.30 2.68 -7.75
C ILE A 198 -4.09 2.77 -9.26
N THR A 199 -3.48 1.76 -9.88
CA THR A 199 -3.31 1.68 -11.35
C THR A 199 -4.65 1.70 -12.07
N ALA A 200 -5.68 1.03 -11.54
CA ALA A 200 -7.04 1.11 -12.10
C ALA A 200 -7.64 2.51 -11.98
N LEU A 201 -7.47 3.20 -10.84
CA LEU A 201 -7.94 4.57 -10.63
C LEU A 201 -7.22 5.59 -11.52
N ILE A 202 -5.90 5.44 -11.73
CA ILE A 202 -5.15 6.22 -12.71
C ILE A 202 -5.66 5.94 -14.12
N GLY A 203 -5.91 4.68 -14.48
CA GLY A 203 -6.51 4.32 -15.75
C GLY A 203 -7.87 4.98 -15.97
N ILE A 204 -8.71 5.05 -14.94
CA ILE A 204 -9.99 5.78 -14.99
C ILE A 204 -9.77 7.27 -15.30
N LEU A 205 -8.81 7.93 -14.65
CA LEU A 205 -8.47 9.32 -14.92
C LEU A 205 -7.95 9.52 -16.36
N VAL A 206 -7.18 8.56 -16.88
CA VAL A 206 -6.73 8.55 -18.28
C VAL A 206 -7.90 8.42 -19.24
N ARG A 207 -8.83 7.49 -18.99
CA ARG A 207 -10.04 7.30 -19.81
C ARG A 207 -10.91 8.56 -19.81
N GLU A 208 -10.98 9.27 -18.69
CA GLU A 208 -11.73 10.53 -18.55
C GLU A 208 -11.01 11.75 -19.14
N GLY A 209 -9.80 11.57 -19.72
CA GLY A 209 -9.01 12.67 -20.31
C GLY A 209 -8.42 13.63 -19.29
N ARG A 210 -8.36 13.23 -18.02
CA ARG A 210 -7.89 14.05 -16.89
C ARG A 210 -6.40 13.88 -16.61
N LEU A 211 -5.83 12.79 -17.11
CA LEU A 211 -4.40 12.49 -17.13
C LEU A 211 -4.08 11.84 -18.47
N THR A 212 -2.82 11.95 -18.89
CA THR A 212 -2.26 11.17 -20.00
C THR A 212 -1.08 10.39 -19.44
N ARG A 213 -0.89 9.15 -19.88
CA ARG A 213 0.17 8.28 -19.34
C ARG A 213 1.58 8.82 -19.65
N ASP A 214 1.79 9.30 -20.87
CA ASP A 214 3.11 9.71 -21.35
C ASP A 214 3.40 11.20 -21.09
N GLN A 215 2.54 11.90 -20.35
CA GLN A 215 2.76 13.30 -19.98
C GLN A 215 3.68 13.42 -18.77
N PRO A 216 4.41 14.54 -18.62
CA PRO A 216 5.08 14.91 -17.38
C PRO A 216 4.11 14.92 -16.19
N VAL A 217 4.55 14.38 -15.05
CA VAL A 217 3.72 14.37 -13.83
C VAL A 217 3.47 15.82 -13.38
N PRO A 218 2.21 16.24 -13.16
CA PRO A 218 1.88 17.64 -12.90
C PRO A 218 2.16 18.08 -11.44
N ILE A 219 3.33 17.75 -10.90
CA ILE A 219 3.79 18.18 -9.58
C ILE A 219 4.30 19.62 -9.65
N ALA A 220 3.81 20.49 -8.77
CA ALA A 220 4.17 21.91 -8.78
C ALA A 220 5.69 22.14 -8.64
N ALA A 221 6.35 21.36 -7.76
CA ALA A 221 7.79 21.44 -7.52
C ALA A 221 8.64 21.04 -8.74
N TRP A 222 8.10 20.22 -9.65
CA TRP A 222 8.83 19.70 -10.82
C TRP A 222 8.59 20.51 -12.09
N ARG A 223 7.83 21.61 -12.04
CA ARG A 223 7.45 22.39 -13.24
C ARG A 223 8.62 23.14 -13.88
N ASN A 224 9.68 23.42 -13.14
CA ASN A 224 10.84 24.12 -13.68
C ASN A 224 11.60 23.18 -14.63
N PRO A 225 11.81 23.53 -15.93
CA PRO A 225 12.62 22.72 -16.83
C PRO A 225 14.06 22.46 -16.36
N ASP A 226 14.60 23.30 -15.48
CA ASP A 226 15.92 23.10 -14.87
C ASP A 226 15.90 22.05 -13.75
N ASP A 227 14.74 21.67 -13.23
CA ASP A 227 14.60 20.54 -12.31
C ASP A 227 14.61 19.25 -13.13
N PRO A 228 15.57 18.33 -12.94
CA PRO A 228 15.64 17.12 -13.77
C PRO A 228 14.43 16.18 -13.58
N ARG A 229 13.64 16.36 -12.52
CA ARG A 229 12.39 15.63 -12.29
C ARG A 229 11.24 16.09 -13.19
N HIS A 230 11.37 17.23 -13.87
CA HIS A 230 10.34 17.72 -14.81
C HIS A 230 10.03 16.74 -15.94
N ALA A 231 10.98 15.85 -16.25
CA ALA A 231 10.84 14.85 -17.31
C ALA A 231 10.12 13.57 -16.85
N ILE A 232 9.93 13.35 -15.54
CA ILE A 232 9.24 12.16 -15.02
C ILE A 232 7.81 12.15 -15.55
N THR A 233 7.40 11.03 -16.13
CA THR A 233 6.06 10.79 -16.68
C THR A 233 5.20 9.93 -15.75
N VAL A 234 3.89 9.93 -15.99
CA VAL A 234 2.96 9.03 -15.28
C VAL A 234 3.28 7.55 -15.56
N ASP A 235 3.72 7.21 -16.79
CA ASP A 235 4.18 5.86 -17.14
C ASP A 235 5.35 5.40 -16.25
N GLU A 236 6.34 6.26 -16.05
CA GLU A 236 7.54 5.92 -15.28
C GLU A 236 7.24 5.74 -13.79
N LEU A 237 6.27 6.47 -13.24
CA LEU A 237 5.75 6.18 -11.90
C LEU A 237 5.07 4.80 -11.85
N LEU A 238 4.16 4.51 -12.79
CA LEU A 238 3.42 3.24 -12.87
C LEU A 238 4.36 2.03 -13.01
N ARG A 239 5.46 2.19 -13.75
CA ARG A 239 6.44 1.15 -14.07
C ARG A 239 7.59 1.04 -13.09
N HIS A 240 7.66 1.91 -12.08
CA HIS A 240 8.78 2.00 -11.15
C HIS A 240 10.14 2.33 -11.81
N THR A 241 10.14 3.26 -12.77
CA THR A 241 11.33 3.73 -13.48
C THR A 241 11.55 5.24 -13.35
N ALA A 242 10.90 5.90 -12.38
CA ALA A 242 11.02 7.35 -12.17
C ALA A 242 12.40 7.82 -11.66
N GLY A 243 13.21 6.90 -11.13
CA GLY A 243 14.59 7.18 -10.72
C GLY A 243 14.75 7.95 -9.41
N LEU A 244 13.68 8.08 -8.60
CA LEU A 244 13.71 8.77 -7.30
C LEU A 244 14.56 8.01 -6.26
N ALA A 245 15.39 8.74 -5.53
CA ALA A 245 16.32 8.23 -4.52
C ALA A 245 15.63 7.86 -3.19
N LEU A 246 14.70 6.91 -3.23
CA LEU A 246 13.89 6.50 -2.07
C LEU A 246 14.29 5.12 -1.51
N GLY A 247 15.35 4.50 -2.03
CA GLY A 247 15.71 3.13 -1.66
C GLY A 247 14.79 2.10 -2.30
N SER A 248 14.67 0.92 -1.72
CA SER A 248 13.85 -0.18 -2.25
C SER A 248 12.80 -0.67 -1.24
N SER A 249 11.59 -0.95 -1.74
CA SER A 249 10.51 -1.61 -0.97
C SER A 249 10.47 -3.13 -1.15
N LEU A 250 11.37 -3.73 -1.96
CA LEU A 250 11.39 -5.20 -2.16
C LEU A 250 12.23 -5.94 -1.12
N GLN A 251 13.13 -5.25 -0.44
CA GLN A 251 14.02 -5.90 0.50
C GLN A 251 13.29 -6.10 1.82
N ALA A 252 13.18 -7.35 2.26
CA ALA A 252 12.75 -7.71 3.61
C ALA A 252 13.99 -8.08 4.43
N SER A 253 14.66 -7.07 4.99
CA SER A 253 15.85 -7.26 5.83
C SER A 253 15.87 -6.28 6.99
N LEU A 254 16.71 -6.56 7.99
CA LEU A 254 16.96 -5.59 9.07
C LEU A 254 17.50 -4.25 8.56
N ALA A 255 18.22 -4.24 7.43
CA ALA A 255 18.73 -3.00 6.85
C ALA A 255 17.63 -2.18 6.16
N SER A 256 16.54 -2.83 5.75
CA SER A 256 15.45 -2.19 5.02
C SER A 256 14.75 -1.10 5.83
N VAL A 257 14.74 -1.22 7.16
CA VAL A 257 14.22 -0.17 8.07
C VAL A 257 14.93 1.18 7.91
N LEU A 258 16.17 1.19 7.39
CA LEU A 258 16.97 2.39 7.15
C LEU A 258 16.69 3.04 5.78
N GLU A 259 15.88 2.40 4.94
CA GLU A 259 15.55 2.92 3.61
C GLU A 259 14.63 4.14 3.73
N PRO A 260 14.86 5.22 2.96
CA PRO A 260 14.04 6.43 3.01
C PRO A 260 12.54 6.17 2.80
N VAL A 261 12.19 5.15 2.00
CA VAL A 261 10.80 4.75 1.78
C VAL A 261 10.08 4.28 3.06
N ASN A 262 10.80 3.71 4.04
CA ASN A 262 10.20 3.28 5.30
C ASN A 262 10.04 4.44 6.29
N ARG A 263 10.99 5.38 6.32
CA ARG A 263 10.79 6.66 7.00
C ARG A 263 9.52 7.35 6.48
N MET A 264 9.42 7.49 5.16
CA MET A 264 8.26 8.10 4.50
C MET A 264 6.93 7.49 4.95
N LYS A 265 6.84 6.16 5.02
CA LYS A 265 5.56 5.48 5.33
C LYS A 265 5.18 5.52 6.80
N PHE A 266 6.15 5.60 7.70
CA PHE A 266 5.92 5.36 9.13
C PHE A 266 6.28 6.54 10.02
N MET A 267 6.76 7.65 9.44
CA MET A 267 7.16 8.86 10.19
C MET A 267 6.66 10.17 9.58
N GLU A 268 6.19 10.19 8.33
CA GLU A 268 5.82 11.43 7.63
C GLU A 268 4.30 11.59 7.54
N SER A 269 3.80 12.78 7.86
CA SER A 269 2.37 13.13 7.77
C SER A 269 1.85 13.26 6.34
N ASP A 270 2.71 13.73 5.42
CA ASP A 270 2.44 13.83 3.98
C ASP A 270 3.47 12.99 3.22
N MET A 271 3.08 11.74 2.93
CA MET A 271 4.00 10.77 2.35
C MET A 271 4.30 11.08 0.89
N ALA A 272 3.32 11.68 0.18
CA ALA A 272 3.49 12.09 -1.20
C ALA A 272 4.47 13.27 -1.32
N ALA A 273 4.33 14.30 -0.48
CA ALA A 273 5.24 15.43 -0.45
C ALA A 273 6.68 14.98 -0.16
N PHE A 274 6.88 14.03 0.77
CA PHE A 274 8.20 13.45 1.02
C PHE A 274 8.75 12.76 -0.24
N ALA A 275 7.95 11.92 -0.91
CA ALA A 275 8.36 11.28 -2.16
C ALA A 275 8.69 12.28 -3.28
N GLU A 276 7.90 13.35 -3.42
CA GLU A 276 8.09 14.40 -4.42
C GLU A 276 9.37 15.22 -4.19
N SER A 277 9.79 15.33 -2.93
CA SER A 277 11.01 16.04 -2.53
C SER A 277 12.29 15.29 -2.84
N ALA A 278 12.20 13.96 -3.04
CA ALA A 278 13.37 13.12 -3.27
C ALA A 278 14.14 13.56 -4.53
N PRO A 279 15.49 13.57 -4.48
CA PRO A 279 16.31 13.80 -5.66
C PRO A 279 16.27 12.58 -6.59
N LEU A 280 16.79 12.74 -7.80
CA LEU A 280 17.04 11.62 -8.69
C LEU A 280 18.33 10.88 -8.28
N GLU A 281 18.24 9.56 -8.22
CA GLU A 281 19.39 8.65 -8.18
C GLU A 281 19.79 8.17 -9.58
N SER A 282 18.81 8.11 -10.50
CA SER A 282 19.02 7.79 -11.91
C SER A 282 18.11 8.64 -12.80
N ALA A 283 18.44 8.76 -14.08
CA ALA A 283 17.60 9.48 -15.02
C ALA A 283 16.25 8.74 -15.22
N PRO A 284 15.13 9.46 -15.39
CA PRO A 284 13.83 8.85 -15.62
C PRO A 284 13.85 7.86 -16.80
N GLY A 285 13.20 6.71 -16.61
CA GLY A 285 13.10 5.64 -17.60
C GLY A 285 14.33 4.74 -17.74
N GLN A 286 15.42 5.00 -17.01
CA GLN A 286 16.68 4.25 -17.20
C GLN A 286 16.83 3.03 -16.29
N VAL A 287 16.40 3.12 -15.02
CA VAL A 287 16.61 2.06 -14.02
C VAL A 287 15.28 1.69 -13.41
N TRP A 288 14.99 0.39 -13.37
CA TRP A 288 13.87 -0.13 -12.62
C TRP A 288 14.23 -0.25 -11.14
N ASN A 289 13.44 0.38 -10.28
CA ASN A 289 13.57 0.28 -8.82
C ASN A 289 12.19 0.31 -8.16
N TYR A 290 11.79 -0.82 -7.57
CA TYR A 290 10.52 -0.92 -6.87
C TYR A 290 10.58 -0.25 -5.49
N HIS A 291 9.85 0.86 -5.36
CA HIS A 291 9.60 1.54 -4.09
C HIS A 291 8.18 2.12 -4.03
N ASP A 292 7.65 2.26 -2.82
CA ASP A 292 6.28 2.71 -2.56
C ASP A 292 6.02 4.17 -2.96
N GLY A 293 7.05 5.03 -2.94
CA GLY A 293 6.93 6.47 -3.24
C GLY A 293 6.29 6.79 -4.59
N ASN A 294 6.52 5.98 -5.64
CA ASN A 294 5.88 6.22 -6.94
C ASN A 294 4.35 6.14 -6.84
N TYR A 295 3.83 5.18 -6.05
CA TYR A 295 2.40 4.98 -5.89
C TYR A 295 1.75 5.96 -4.92
N LEU A 296 2.52 6.58 -4.02
CA LEU A 296 2.05 7.69 -3.21
C LEU A 296 1.93 8.97 -4.04
N ILE A 297 2.86 9.22 -4.97
CA ILE A 297 2.73 10.32 -5.94
C ILE A 297 1.50 10.10 -6.82
N LEU A 298 1.28 8.89 -7.35
CA LEU A 298 0.07 8.56 -8.10
C LEU A 298 -1.20 8.74 -7.26
N SER A 299 -1.16 8.37 -5.97
CA SER A 299 -2.28 8.57 -5.03
C SER A 299 -2.56 10.05 -4.79
N HIS A 300 -1.53 10.90 -4.75
CA HIS A 300 -1.69 12.34 -4.69
C HIS A 300 -2.34 12.90 -5.97
N LEU A 301 -1.98 12.39 -7.15
CA LEU A 301 -2.69 12.77 -8.39
C LEU A 301 -4.18 12.39 -8.33
N ILE A 302 -4.50 11.22 -7.78
CA ILE A 302 -5.89 10.81 -7.55
C ILE A 302 -6.59 11.74 -6.56
N ARG A 303 -5.94 12.11 -5.44
CA ARG A 303 -6.45 13.09 -4.48
C ARG A 303 -6.81 14.41 -5.15
N ASN A 304 -5.88 14.98 -5.91
CA ASN A 304 -6.07 16.25 -6.59
C ASN A 304 -7.18 16.18 -7.64
N ALA A 305 -7.27 15.07 -8.39
CA ALA A 305 -8.35 14.85 -9.32
C ALA A 305 -9.71 14.63 -8.61
N ALA A 306 -9.75 13.96 -7.46
CA ALA A 306 -11.02 13.65 -6.82
C ALA A 306 -11.69 14.88 -6.17
N GLY A 307 -10.90 15.87 -5.74
CA GLY A 307 -11.38 17.07 -5.06
C GLY A 307 -10.46 17.62 -3.96
N GLY A 308 -9.32 16.96 -3.71
CA GLY A 308 -8.29 17.41 -2.78
C GLY A 308 -8.34 16.80 -1.39
N HIS A 309 -9.43 16.12 -1.02
CA HIS A 309 -9.61 15.55 0.33
C HIS A 309 -9.82 14.03 0.31
N ALA A 310 -9.52 13.36 1.42
CA ALA A 310 -9.69 11.91 1.56
C ALA A 310 -11.13 11.45 1.25
N ALA A 311 -12.14 12.19 1.71
CA ALA A 311 -13.54 11.88 1.45
C ALA A 311 -13.89 11.95 -0.05
N ASP A 312 -13.28 12.87 -0.79
CA ASP A 312 -13.46 12.99 -2.23
C ASP A 312 -12.87 11.78 -2.96
N VAL A 313 -11.69 11.31 -2.52
CA VAL A 313 -11.07 10.11 -3.08
C VAL A 313 -11.93 8.88 -2.84
N MET A 314 -12.44 8.70 -1.62
CA MET A 314 -13.33 7.57 -1.32
C MET A 314 -14.61 7.63 -2.16
N ARG A 315 -15.20 8.82 -2.33
CA ARG A 315 -16.35 9.01 -3.22
C ARG A 315 -15.99 8.62 -4.66
N PHE A 316 -14.91 9.15 -5.21
CA PHE A 316 -14.43 8.84 -6.56
C PHE A 316 -14.18 7.34 -6.75
N ALA A 317 -13.46 6.68 -5.83
CA ALA A 317 -13.15 5.27 -5.90
C ALA A 317 -14.43 4.39 -5.80
N ARG A 318 -15.36 4.74 -4.92
CA ARG A 318 -16.67 4.07 -4.80
C ARG A 318 -17.49 4.19 -6.07
N GLU A 319 -17.61 5.38 -6.65
CA GLU A 319 -18.45 5.62 -7.84
C GLU A 319 -17.86 5.03 -9.12
N LYS A 320 -16.53 5.09 -9.26
CA LYS A 320 -15.85 4.82 -10.53
C LYS A 320 -15.26 3.42 -10.62
N LEU A 321 -14.94 2.79 -9.49
CA LEU A 321 -14.30 1.47 -9.46
C LEU A 321 -15.08 0.49 -8.58
N PHE A 322 -15.22 0.73 -7.28
CA PHE A 322 -15.73 -0.29 -6.36
C PHE A 322 -17.21 -0.60 -6.59
N GLY A 323 -18.07 0.43 -6.70
CA GLY A 323 -19.50 0.31 -6.95
C GLY A 323 -19.81 -0.45 -8.26
N PRO A 324 -19.25 -0.05 -9.42
CA PRO A 324 -19.45 -0.75 -10.67
C PRO A 324 -19.01 -2.21 -10.66
N LEU A 325 -17.98 -2.55 -9.88
CA LEU A 325 -17.53 -3.94 -9.73
C LEU A 325 -18.33 -4.73 -8.69
N GLY A 326 -19.14 -4.06 -7.86
CA GLY A 326 -19.79 -4.68 -6.72
C GLY A 326 -18.85 -4.99 -5.57
N MET A 327 -17.71 -4.29 -5.47
CA MET A 327 -16.81 -4.37 -4.32
C MET A 327 -17.41 -3.61 -3.15
N ARG A 328 -17.77 -4.31 -2.07
CA ARG A 328 -18.54 -3.73 -0.94
C ARG A 328 -17.77 -3.66 0.36
N ASN A 329 -16.82 -4.54 0.56
CA ASN A 329 -16.05 -4.66 1.79
C ASN A 329 -14.64 -4.15 1.52
N VAL A 330 -14.53 -2.84 1.24
CA VAL A 330 -13.28 -2.17 0.89
C VAL A 330 -13.06 -0.96 1.78
N VAL A 331 -11.85 -0.83 2.32
CA VAL A 331 -11.38 0.36 3.04
C VAL A 331 -10.05 0.77 2.44
N MET A 332 -9.94 2.03 2.03
CA MET A 332 -8.67 2.63 1.62
C MET A 332 -8.23 3.55 2.75
N GLN A 333 -7.02 3.35 3.25
CA GLN A 333 -6.45 4.17 4.32
C GLN A 333 -5.68 5.34 3.74
N PHE A 334 -5.47 6.37 4.58
CA PHE A 334 -4.92 7.65 4.19
C PHE A 334 -3.82 8.07 5.17
N ASP A 335 -2.84 8.83 4.67
CA ASP A 335 -1.92 9.60 5.50
C ASP A 335 -2.63 10.81 6.15
N ALA A 336 -1.95 11.54 7.04
CA ALA A 336 -2.55 12.68 7.73
C ALA A 336 -2.92 13.83 6.77
N ALA A 337 -2.22 13.95 5.63
CA ALA A 337 -2.53 14.89 4.57
C ALA A 337 -3.77 14.50 3.74
N GLY A 338 -4.35 13.31 3.95
CA GLY A 338 -5.52 12.82 3.23
C GLY A 338 -5.20 12.27 1.84
N THR A 339 -3.95 11.91 1.58
CA THR A 339 -3.54 11.12 0.42
C THR A 339 -3.77 9.64 0.73
N PRO A 340 -4.37 8.84 -0.18
CA PRO A 340 -4.42 7.40 0.01
C PRO A 340 -3.01 6.84 0.21
N GLU A 341 -2.83 5.97 1.20
CA GLU A 341 -1.64 5.11 1.22
C GLU A 341 -1.88 4.00 0.19
N GLY A 342 -1.72 4.39 -1.08
CA GLY A 342 -2.05 3.56 -2.24
C GLY A 342 -1.00 2.50 -2.54
N SER A 343 0.15 2.55 -1.87
CA SER A 343 1.20 1.53 -1.97
C SER A 343 0.85 0.24 -1.24
N GLY A 344 0.04 0.29 -0.18
CA GLY A 344 -0.06 -0.79 0.80
C GLY A 344 -1.40 -0.94 1.52
N ALA A 345 -2.08 0.17 1.82
CA ALA A 345 -3.11 0.19 2.85
C ALA A 345 -4.55 0.20 2.33
N MET A 346 -4.80 -0.40 1.16
CA MET A 346 -6.14 -0.81 0.77
C MET A 346 -6.43 -2.19 1.35
N MET A 347 -7.53 -2.29 2.10
CA MET A 347 -8.06 -3.52 2.64
C MET A 347 -9.31 -3.91 1.86
N ALA A 348 -9.42 -5.18 1.48
CA ALA A 348 -10.63 -5.68 0.84
C ALA A 348 -10.88 -7.15 1.16
N SER A 349 -12.13 -7.58 1.10
CA SER A 349 -12.45 -9.00 1.21
C SER A 349 -11.81 -9.80 0.06
N ALA A 350 -11.56 -11.09 0.28
CA ALA A 350 -10.98 -11.95 -0.77
C ALA A 350 -11.87 -11.98 -2.04
N ARG A 351 -13.19 -11.93 -1.86
CA ARG A 351 -14.16 -11.84 -2.97
C ARG A 351 -14.08 -10.51 -3.70
N ASP A 352 -13.86 -9.40 -3.01
CA ASP A 352 -13.71 -8.09 -3.64
C ASP A 352 -12.40 -7.96 -4.41
N TRP A 353 -11.30 -8.52 -3.90
CA TRP A 353 -10.07 -8.67 -4.69
C TRP A 353 -10.29 -9.51 -5.95
N ALA A 354 -11.09 -10.58 -5.86
CA ALA A 354 -11.41 -11.41 -7.01
C ALA A 354 -12.25 -10.66 -8.07
N ARG A 355 -13.16 -9.75 -7.65
CA ARG A 355 -13.89 -8.84 -8.56
C ARG A 355 -12.96 -7.89 -9.31
N LEU A 356 -11.94 -7.35 -8.63
CA LEU A 356 -10.91 -6.54 -9.30
C LEU A 356 -10.15 -7.40 -10.32
N GLY A 357 -9.76 -8.63 -9.98
CA GLY A 357 -9.16 -9.57 -10.93
C GLY A 357 -10.04 -9.83 -12.16
N GLN A 358 -11.35 -10.02 -11.94
CA GLN A 358 -12.32 -10.23 -13.03
C GLN A 358 -12.44 -9.01 -13.96
N LEU A 359 -12.30 -7.78 -13.45
CA LEU A 359 -12.23 -6.58 -14.29
C LEU A 359 -11.08 -6.68 -15.29
N TYR A 360 -9.90 -7.09 -14.84
CA TYR A 360 -8.72 -7.24 -15.72
C TYR A 360 -8.90 -8.42 -16.69
N LEU A 361 -9.48 -9.55 -16.26
CA LEU A 361 -9.81 -10.65 -17.18
C LEU A 361 -10.80 -10.24 -18.28
N ASN A 362 -11.66 -9.24 -18.00
CA ASN A 362 -12.64 -8.70 -18.94
C ASN A 362 -12.11 -7.49 -19.74
N ASP A 363 -10.78 -7.33 -19.89
CA ASP A 363 -10.17 -6.18 -20.59
C ASP A 363 -10.67 -4.80 -20.08
N GLY A 364 -10.89 -4.69 -18.77
CA GLY A 364 -11.34 -3.45 -18.17
C GLY A 364 -12.82 -3.14 -18.41
N VAL A 365 -13.65 -4.12 -18.79
CA VAL A 365 -15.09 -3.97 -19.00
C VAL A 365 -15.89 -4.65 -17.88
N ALA A 366 -16.88 -3.95 -17.32
CA ALA A 366 -17.84 -4.48 -16.36
C ALA A 366 -19.28 -4.22 -16.84
N GLY A 367 -20.08 -5.28 -17.01
CA GLY A 367 -21.47 -5.18 -17.46
C GLY A 367 -21.65 -4.42 -18.78
N GLY A 368 -20.74 -4.61 -19.73
CA GLY A 368 -20.72 -3.88 -21.01
C GLY A 368 -20.20 -2.43 -20.93
N LYS A 369 -19.95 -1.90 -19.72
CA LYS A 369 -19.35 -0.58 -19.54
C LYS A 369 -17.83 -0.68 -19.44
N ARG A 370 -17.12 0.08 -20.27
CA ARG A 370 -15.66 0.19 -20.20
C ARG A 370 -15.24 1.01 -18.97
N ILE A 371 -14.63 0.34 -17.98
CA ILE A 371 -14.11 0.93 -16.74
C ILE A 371 -12.67 1.44 -16.91
N LEU A 372 -11.82 0.69 -17.59
CA LEU A 372 -10.43 1.08 -17.90
C LEU A 372 -10.28 1.43 -19.38
N PRO A 373 -9.31 2.29 -19.78
CA PRO A 373 -9.04 2.60 -21.17
C PRO A 373 -8.82 1.32 -21.99
N GLU A 374 -9.15 1.38 -23.28
CA GLU A 374 -8.80 0.28 -24.20
C GLU A 374 -7.29 0.07 -24.22
N GLY A 375 -6.85 -1.20 -24.20
CA GLY A 375 -5.44 -1.56 -24.14
C GLY A 375 -4.77 -1.35 -22.77
N TRP A 376 -5.46 -0.79 -21.76
CA TRP A 376 -4.90 -0.57 -20.43
C TRP A 376 -4.52 -1.88 -19.73
N VAL A 377 -5.36 -2.92 -19.82
CA VAL A 377 -5.07 -4.23 -19.23
C VAL A 377 -3.83 -4.85 -19.87
N LYS A 378 -3.75 -4.84 -21.20
CA LYS A 378 -2.56 -5.31 -21.93
C LYS A 378 -1.31 -4.53 -21.52
N TYR A 379 -1.42 -3.22 -21.39
CA TYR A 379 -0.35 -2.36 -20.90
C TYR A 379 0.09 -2.76 -19.48
N SER A 380 -0.84 -2.91 -18.54
CA SER A 380 -0.56 -3.28 -17.15
C SER A 380 0.10 -4.66 -17.02
N ALA A 381 -0.24 -5.60 -17.92
CA ALA A 381 0.35 -6.93 -17.96
C ALA A 381 1.67 -7.00 -18.75
N SER A 382 2.07 -5.91 -19.43
CA SER A 382 3.30 -5.88 -20.22
C SER A 382 4.51 -5.62 -19.33
N PRO A 383 5.58 -6.44 -19.42
CA PRO A 383 6.81 -6.21 -18.66
C PRO A 383 7.34 -4.78 -18.84
N THR A 384 7.94 -4.23 -17.78
CA THR A 384 8.64 -2.96 -17.88
C THR A 384 9.84 -3.12 -18.83
N PRO A 385 9.97 -2.27 -19.86
CA PRO A 385 11.15 -2.30 -20.71
C PRO A 385 12.43 -2.09 -19.90
N ASN A 386 13.45 -2.90 -20.14
CA ASN A 386 14.77 -2.80 -19.50
C ASN A 386 14.78 -2.96 -17.96
N ALA A 387 13.78 -3.63 -17.39
CA ALA A 387 13.72 -3.98 -15.96
C ALA A 387 14.49 -5.26 -15.61
#